data_AF-A0A1X1TPD4-F1
#
_entry.id   AF-A0A1X1TPD4-F1
#
_cell.length_a   1.000
_cell.length_b   1.000
_cell.length_c   1.000
_cell.angle_alpha   90.00
_cell.angle_beta   90.00
_cell.angle_gamma   90.00
#
_symmetry.space_group_name_H-M   'P 1'
#
loop_
_entity.id
_entity.type
_entity.pdbx_description
1 polymer ?
#
loop_
_entity_poly.entity_id
_entity_poly.type
_entity_poly.pdbx_seq_one_letter_code
_entity_poly.pdbx_strand_id
1 'polypeptide(L)'
;MSEGSPRRYPAELRSRAVRMVAEVRHGYPSEWAAIESVASKLGIGTAQTLLTWVRKDQVDAGKRPGVTSEMAEELRRLRAENRELKRANEILKSASTFFAAEFDRRPR
;
A
#
# COMPACT_ATOMS: atom_id res chain seq x y z
N MET A 1 -16.64 21.82 -9.64
CA MET A 1 -15.44 21.06 -10.02
C MET A 1 -14.45 21.26 -8.89
N SER A 2 -14.25 20.25 -8.03
CA SER A 2 -13.45 20.44 -6.81
C SER A 2 -11.97 20.21 -7.11
N GLU A 3 -11.20 21.28 -6.97
CA GLU A 3 -9.80 21.39 -7.31
C GLU A 3 -8.89 20.93 -6.15
N GLY A 4 -7.88 20.13 -6.47
CA GLY A 4 -6.61 20.07 -5.72
C GLY A 4 -6.56 19.17 -4.48
N SER A 5 -6.46 17.84 -4.67
CA SER A 5 -5.82 16.98 -3.66
C SER A 5 -4.35 17.42 -3.47
N PRO A 6 -3.81 17.49 -2.24
CA PRO A 6 -2.57 18.19 -1.96
C PRO A 6 -1.40 17.57 -2.73
N ARG A 7 -0.77 18.37 -3.61
CA ARG A 7 0.51 18.19 -4.33
C ARG A 7 1.15 16.80 -4.16
N ARG A 8 0.51 15.75 -4.68
CA ARG A 8 1.12 14.43 -4.77
C ARG A 8 2.03 14.45 -5.98
N TYR A 9 3.32 14.20 -5.77
CA TYR A 9 4.23 13.94 -6.88
C TYR A 9 3.63 12.86 -7.80
N PRO A 10 3.56 13.10 -9.12
CA PRO A 10 3.06 12.12 -10.09
C PRO A 10 3.82 10.80 -9.99
N ALA A 11 3.14 9.68 -10.23
CA ALA A 11 3.77 8.35 -10.15
C ALA A 11 4.97 8.25 -11.11
N GLU A 12 4.83 8.78 -12.32
CA GLU A 12 5.91 8.82 -13.32
C GLU A 12 7.16 9.56 -12.81
N LEU A 13 6.98 10.68 -12.12
CA LEU A 13 8.08 11.44 -11.54
C LEU A 13 8.78 10.62 -10.45
N ARG A 14 8.04 9.88 -9.62
CA ARG A 14 8.63 9.01 -8.59
C ARG A 14 9.44 7.89 -9.22
N SER A 15 8.87 7.17 -10.18
CA SER A 15 9.53 6.07 -10.87
C SER A 15 10.79 6.56 -11.61
N ARG A 16 10.70 7.73 -12.27
CA ARG A 16 11.85 8.36 -12.92
C ARG A 16 12.94 8.75 -11.92
N ALA A 17 12.57 9.35 -10.79
CA ALA A 17 13.53 9.78 -9.77
C ALA A 17 14.27 8.58 -9.16
N VAL A 18 13.56 7.51 -8.80
CA VAL A 18 14.16 6.28 -8.28
C VAL A 18 15.12 5.65 -9.30
N ARG A 19 14.69 5.55 -10.57
CA ARG A 19 15.55 5.04 -11.65
C ARG A 19 16.81 5.88 -11.82
N MET A 20 16.67 7.21 -11.84
CA MET A 20 17.81 8.12 -11.97
C MET A 20 18.79 7.97 -10.80
N VAL A 21 18.31 7.79 -9.56
CA VAL A 21 19.19 7.51 -8.42
C VAL A 21 19.98 6.21 -8.63
N ALA A 22 19.34 5.14 -9.10
CA ALA A 22 20.01 3.88 -9.37
C ALA A 22 21.09 4.01 -10.47
N GLU A 23 20.80 4.76 -11.53
CA GLU A 23 21.74 5.00 -12.64
C GLU A 23 22.98 5.78 -12.19
N VAL A 24 22.79 6.85 -11.41
CA VAL A 24 23.90 7.74 -11.01
C VAL A 24 24.62 7.26 -9.75
N ARG A 25 24.07 6.27 -9.02
CA ARG A 25 24.56 5.81 -7.71
C ARG A 25 26.07 5.56 -7.67
N HIS A 26 26.62 4.94 -8.72
CA HIS A 26 28.03 4.57 -8.81
C HIS A 26 28.98 5.76 -8.93
N GLY A 27 28.49 6.92 -9.40
CA GLY A 27 29.25 8.16 -9.52
C GLY A 27 29.31 8.99 -8.23
N TYR A 28 28.67 8.54 -7.15
CA TYR A 28 28.62 9.25 -5.88
C TYR A 28 29.22 8.44 -4.73
N PRO A 29 29.84 9.09 -3.74
CA PRO A 29 30.46 8.42 -2.59
C PRO A 29 29.43 7.68 -1.71
N SER A 30 28.18 8.13 -1.69
CA SER A 30 27.11 7.52 -0.90
C SER A 30 25.75 7.57 -1.60
N GLU A 31 24.83 6.69 -1.19
CA GLU A 31 23.47 6.65 -1.75
C GLU A 31 22.74 7.95 -1.43
N TRP A 32 22.99 8.48 -0.23
CA TRP A 32 22.47 9.76 0.20
C TRP A 32 22.94 10.91 -0.71
N ALA A 33 24.23 10.98 -1.07
CA ALA A 33 24.75 12.01 -1.97
C ALA A 33 24.12 11.94 -3.37
N ALA A 34 23.89 10.73 -3.90
CA ALA A 34 23.16 10.55 -5.16
C ALA A 34 21.70 11.03 -5.04
N ILE A 35 21.03 10.71 -3.93
CA ILE A 35 19.65 11.11 -3.65
C ILE A 35 19.53 12.64 -3.52
N GLU A 36 20.42 13.31 -2.79
CA GLU A 36 20.42 14.77 -2.65
C GLU A 36 20.59 15.47 -4.00
N SER A 37 21.54 15.00 -4.81
CA SER A 37 21.78 15.50 -6.16
C SER A 37 20.54 15.36 -7.05
N VAL A 38 19.93 14.17 -7.09
CA VAL A 38 18.74 13.91 -7.92
C VAL A 38 17.52 14.67 -7.42
N ALA A 39 17.31 14.76 -6.10
CA ALA A 39 16.22 15.52 -5.53
C ALA A 39 16.31 17.01 -5.90
N SER A 40 17.49 17.60 -5.81
CA SER A 40 17.76 18.97 -6.25
C SER A 40 17.49 19.14 -7.76
N LYS A 41 18.01 18.22 -8.59
CA LYS A 41 17.86 18.26 -10.05
C LYS A 41 16.41 18.16 -10.52
N LEU A 42 15.57 17.40 -9.81
CA LEU A 42 14.15 17.18 -10.17
C LEU A 42 13.18 18.11 -9.42
N GLY A 43 13.68 19.02 -8.58
CA GLY A 43 12.84 19.92 -7.79
C GLY A 43 11.97 19.20 -6.75
N ILE A 44 12.42 18.06 -6.23
CA ILE A 44 11.74 17.34 -5.15
C ILE A 44 12.07 18.06 -3.84
N GLY A 45 11.03 18.56 -3.16
CA GLY A 45 11.16 19.47 -2.03
C GLY A 45 12.06 18.99 -0.88
N THR A 46 12.14 17.68 -0.61
CA THR A 46 13.13 17.14 0.35
C THR A 46 13.78 15.87 -0.18
N ALA A 47 15.11 15.76 0.00
CA ALA A 47 15.86 14.53 -0.31
C ALA A 47 15.33 13.32 0.47
N GLN A 48 14.80 13.54 1.68
CA GLN A 48 14.12 12.50 2.47
C GLN A 48 12.91 11.90 1.74
N THR A 49 12.15 12.69 0.98
CA THR A 49 11.02 12.20 0.20
C THR A 49 11.49 11.17 -0.85
N LEU A 50 12.56 11.50 -1.57
CA LEU A 50 13.14 10.60 -2.56
C LEU A 50 13.76 9.34 -1.91
N LEU A 51 14.42 9.50 -0.76
CA LEU A 51 14.93 8.37 0.02
C LEU A 51 13.81 7.38 0.40
N THR A 52 12.64 7.86 0.80
CA THR A 52 11.50 6.98 1.09
C THR A 52 11.07 6.18 -0.13
N TRP A 53 11.07 6.78 -1.32
CA TRP A 53 10.72 6.06 -2.56
C TRP A 53 11.78 5.03 -2.95
N VAL A 54 13.05 5.39 -2.86
CA VAL A 54 14.17 4.47 -3.14
C VAL A 54 14.13 3.28 -2.18
N ARG A 55 13.91 3.51 -0.88
CA ARG A 55 13.78 2.42 0.11
C ARG A 55 12.58 1.54 -0.16
N LYS A 56 11.45 2.13 -0.56
CA LYS A 56 10.25 1.37 -0.92
C LYS A 56 10.51 0.49 -2.14
N ASP A 57 11.14 1.02 -3.18
CA ASP A 57 11.54 0.28 -4.37
C ASP A 57 12.53 -0.85 -4.03
N GLN A 58 13.50 -0.61 -3.14
CA GLN A 58 14.40 -1.65 -2.65
C GLN A 58 13.69 -2.78 -1.91
N VAL A 59 12.65 -2.46 -1.13
CA VAL A 59 11.82 -3.47 -0.46
C VAL A 59 11.02 -4.27 -1.49
N ASP A 60 10.36 -3.57 -2.43
CA ASP A 60 9.57 -4.21 -3.49
C ASP A 60 10.45 -5.08 -4.41
N ALA A 61 11.72 -4.71 -4.61
CA ALA A 61 12.71 -5.50 -5.35
C ALA A 61 13.43 -6.58 -4.51
N GLY A 62 13.07 -6.78 -3.25
CA GLY A 62 13.67 -7.79 -2.36
C GLY A 62 15.12 -7.50 -1.93
N LYS A 63 15.65 -6.29 -2.21
CA LYS A 63 16.99 -5.85 -1.81
C LYS A 63 17.08 -5.43 -0.34
N ARG A 64 15.92 -5.18 0.28
CA ARG A 64 15.81 -4.75 1.68
C ARG A 64 14.63 -5.49 2.34
N PRO A 65 14.76 -5.94 3.60
CA PRO A 65 13.65 -6.52 4.32
C PRO A 65 12.53 -5.49 4.53
N GLY A 66 11.28 -5.92 4.34
CA GLY A 66 10.10 -5.11 4.52
C GLY A 66 8.85 -5.78 3.95
N VAL A 67 7.69 -5.15 4.14
CA VAL A 67 6.43 -5.57 3.51
C VAL A 67 6.36 -4.94 2.13
N THR A 68 6.29 -5.77 1.08
CA THR A 68 6.17 -5.28 -0.29
C THR A 68 4.79 -4.68 -0.55
N SER A 69 4.70 -3.84 -1.57
CA SER A 69 3.44 -3.25 -2.04
C SER A 69 2.42 -4.33 -2.39
N GLU A 70 2.85 -5.42 -3.03
CA GLU A 70 2.01 -6.57 -3.37
C GLU A 70 1.47 -7.27 -2.13
N MET A 71 2.33 -7.60 -1.16
CA MET A 71 1.90 -8.21 0.11
C MET A 71 0.90 -7.31 0.86
N ALA A 72 1.11 -5.99 0.83
CA ALA A 72 0.21 -5.04 1.46
C ALA A 72 -1.15 -4.93 0.73
N GLU A 73 -1.18 -5.14 -0.58
CA GLU A 73 -2.42 -5.22 -1.38
C GLU A 73 -3.19 -6.49 -1.09
N GLU A 74 -2.51 -7.63 -1.09
CA GLU A 74 -3.11 -8.91 -0.79
C GLU A 74 -3.67 -8.94 0.64
N LEU A 75 -2.92 -8.44 1.62
CA LEU A 75 -3.40 -8.32 2.99
C LEU A 75 -4.68 -7.47 3.10
N ARG A 76 -4.77 -6.38 2.32
CA ARG A 76 -5.98 -5.54 2.28
C ARG A 76 -7.15 -6.28 1.67
N ARG A 77 -6.94 -7.01 0.57
CA ARG A 77 -7.96 -7.83 -0.08
C ARG A 77 -8.48 -8.91 0.86
N LEU A 78 -7.58 -9.69 1.46
CA LEU A 78 -7.93 -10.77 2.39
C LEU A 78 -8.67 -10.24 3.62
N ARG A 79 -8.29 -9.08 4.15
CA ARG A 79 -9.02 -8.43 5.25
C ARG A 79 -10.43 -8.00 4.84
N ALA A 80 -10.63 -7.54 3.60
CA ALA A 80 -11.96 -7.20 3.10
C ALA A 80 -12.83 -8.46 2.97
N GLU A 81 -12.29 -9.51 2.36
CA GLU A 81 -12.98 -10.79 2.20
C GLU A 81 -13.33 -11.44 3.54
N ASN A 82 -12.39 -11.45 4.50
CA ASN A 82 -12.67 -11.98 5.84
C ASN A 82 -13.78 -11.23 6.56
N ARG A 83 -13.89 -9.91 6.38
CA ARG A 83 -14.99 -9.12 6.94
C ARG A 83 -16.33 -9.49 6.32
N GLU A 84 -16.37 -9.68 5.00
CA GLU A 84 -17.58 -10.09 4.30
C GLU A 84 -18.03 -11.50 4.72
N LEU A 85 -17.10 -12.46 4.77
CA LEU A 85 -17.38 -13.82 5.24
C LEU A 85 -17.88 -13.85 6.68
N LYS A 86 -17.33 -13.01 7.56
CA LYS A 86 -17.84 -12.87 8.93
C LYS A 86 -19.26 -12.32 8.94
N ARG A 87 -19.54 -11.30 8.13
CA ARG A 87 -20.90 -10.72 8.02
C ARG A 87 -21.91 -11.76 7.52
N ALA A 88 -21.56 -12.51 6.48
CA ALA A 88 -22.42 -13.57 5.94
C ALA A 88 -22.69 -14.67 6.99
N ASN A 89 -21.66 -15.10 7.72
CA ASN A 89 -21.82 -16.08 8.80
C ASN A 89 -22.76 -15.59 9.90
N GLU A 90 -22.68 -14.32 10.31
CA GLU A 90 -23.58 -13.78 11.34
C GLU A 90 -25.04 -13.73 10.86
N ILE A 91 -25.29 -13.43 9.58
CA ILE A 91 -26.64 -13.50 8.99
C ILE A 91 -27.14 -14.94 9.02
N LEU A 92 -26.32 -15.91 8.59
CA LEU A 92 -26.71 -17.33 8.57
C LEU A 92 -26.98 -17.88 9.97
N LYS A 93 -26.17 -17.52 10.97
CA LYS A 93 -26.42 -17.88 12.36
C LYS A 93 -27.74 -17.30 12.85
N SER A 94 -27.98 -16.02 12.59
CA SER A 94 -29.22 -15.35 12.99
C SER A 94 -30.45 -16.01 12.35
N ALA A 95 -30.38 -16.32 11.06
CA ALA A 95 -31.44 -17.05 10.35
C ALA A 95 -31.65 -18.45 10.95
N SER A 96 -30.58 -19.19 11.24
CA SER A 96 -30.66 -20.52 11.85
C SER A 96 -31.33 -20.48 13.23
N THR A 97 -30.98 -19.50 14.06
CA THR A 97 -31.64 -19.30 15.37
C THR A 97 -33.11 -18.93 15.23
N PHE A 98 -33.46 -18.12 14.23
CA PHE A 98 -34.84 -17.74 13.95
C PHE A 98 -35.66 -18.97 13.53
N PHE A 99 -35.16 -19.77 12.60
CA PHE A 99 -35.85 -20.98 12.14
C PHE A 99 -35.98 -22.02 13.24
N ALA A 100 -34.95 -22.24 14.07
CA ALA A 100 -35.05 -23.16 15.21
C ALA A 100 -36.16 -22.73 16.18
N ALA A 101 -36.23 -21.44 16.52
CA ALA A 101 -37.28 -20.90 17.38
C ALA A 101 -38.68 -20.99 16.75
N GLU A 102 -38.81 -20.88 15.43
CA GLU A 102 -40.08 -21.05 14.72
C GLU A 102 -40.57 -22.51 14.74
N PHE A 103 -39.66 -23.49 14.61
CA PHE A 103 -40.01 -24.92 14.71
C PHE A 103 -40.50 -25.30 16.11
N ASP A 104 -39.90 -24.76 17.17
CA ASP A 104 -40.31 -25.02 18.56
C ASP A 104 -41.67 -24.40 18.93
N ARG A 105 -42.14 -23.39 18.18
CA ARG A 105 -43.40 -22.67 18.43
C ARG A 105 -44.64 -23.29 17.78
N ARG A 106 -44.50 -24.34 16.97
CA ARG A 106 -45.65 -25.11 16.45
C ARG A 106 -46.00 -26.26 17.41
N PRO A 107 -47.00 -26.11 18.31
CA PRO A 107 -47.66 -27.27 18.89
C PRO A 107 -48.46 -28.01 17.80
N ARG A 108 -48.53 -29.33 17.94
CA ARG A 108 -49.36 -30.22 17.09
C ARG A 108 -50.84 -29.84 17.15
#